data_AF-K2ACU6-F1
#
_entry.id   AF-K2ACU6-F1
#
_cell.length_a   1.000
_cell.length_b   1.000
_cell.length_c   1.000
_cell.angle_alpha   90.00
_cell.angle_beta   90.00
_cell.angle_gamma   90.00
#
_symmetry.space_group_name_H-M   'P 1'
#
loop_
_entity.id
_entity.type
_entity.pdbx_description
1 polymer ?
#
loop_
_entity_poly.entity_id
_entity_poly.type
_entity_poly.pdbx_seq_one_letter_code
_entity_poly.pdbx_strand_id
1 'polypeptide(L)'
;MDFAYHIHSDIGDHLLSAEINGEPVTPTAQLKTGDTVKIEISDKVLGPKREWLQFAKTGLAKTRIKEFFKKQSTQKNYNAGLQLLGQELKLLGISELKKMSSKAENEFLKNFSVKSKRELVILIGNGDINVKNVIHTLYSHEELLGTPPAKGTQSSYQVEINIIFKDRVGFLRDIAMLFSNLGVNISQIKDLNADSNMQKRLSMTIEVNNLRHLDEALMAVSSVKDIVKVWKR
;
A
#
# COMPACT_ATOMS: atom_id res chain seq x y z
N MET A 1 37.00 -4.81 15.11
CA MET A 1 35.52 -4.87 14.96
C MET A 1 34.94 -6.15 15.54
N ASP A 2 35.35 -7.34 15.08
CA ASP A 2 34.81 -8.61 15.59
C ASP A 2 34.93 -8.74 17.11
N PHE A 3 36.05 -8.26 17.67
CA PHE A 3 36.27 -8.18 19.12
C PHE A 3 35.24 -7.28 19.82
N ALA A 4 34.90 -6.12 19.26
CA ALA A 4 33.87 -5.24 19.80
C ALA A 4 32.51 -5.95 19.87
N TYR A 5 32.12 -6.64 18.78
CA TYR A 5 30.90 -7.44 18.73
C TYR A 5 30.94 -8.69 19.61
N HIS A 6 32.13 -9.19 19.96
CA HIS A 6 32.28 -10.28 20.92
C HIS A 6 31.96 -9.81 22.34
N ILE A 7 32.36 -8.57 22.70
CA ILE A 7 32.05 -7.97 24.01
C ILE A 7 30.55 -7.65 24.10
N HIS A 8 30.02 -6.81 23.20
CA HIS A 8 28.60 -6.44 23.21
C HIS A 8 28.14 -5.90 21.85
N SER A 9 26.85 -6.03 21.52
CA SER A 9 26.30 -5.46 20.28
C SER A 9 26.42 -3.94 20.27
N ASP A 10 26.08 -3.27 21.37
CA ASP A 10 26.13 -1.80 21.44
C ASP A 10 27.55 -1.24 21.27
N ILE A 11 28.57 -1.96 21.77
CA ILE A 11 29.98 -1.55 21.57
C ILE A 11 30.36 -1.72 20.10
N GLY A 12 29.93 -2.81 19.46
CA GLY A 12 30.14 -3.02 18.02
C GLY A 12 29.39 -1.98 17.16
N ASP A 13 28.15 -1.67 17.51
CA ASP A 13 27.28 -0.78 16.75
C ASP A 13 27.71 0.69 16.85
N HIS A 14 28.27 1.11 17.99
CA HIS A 14 28.75 2.48 18.22
C HIS A 14 30.27 2.64 18.08
N LEU A 15 30.95 1.64 17.52
CA LEU A 15 32.42 1.63 17.35
C LEU A 15 32.88 2.82 16.48
N LEU A 16 33.67 3.71 17.07
CA LEU A 16 34.27 4.87 16.41
C LEU A 16 35.71 4.59 15.97
N SER A 17 36.55 4.21 16.92
CA SER A 17 38.00 3.99 16.77
C SER A 17 38.46 2.81 17.65
N ALA A 18 39.63 2.26 17.33
CA ALA A 18 40.27 1.26 18.17
C ALA A 18 41.79 1.52 18.21
N GLU A 19 42.41 1.16 19.32
CA GLU A 19 43.86 1.15 19.51
C GLU A 19 44.29 -0.27 19.88
N ILE A 20 45.46 -0.68 19.39
CA ILE A 20 46.12 -1.94 19.77
C ILE A 20 47.48 -1.58 20.35
N ASN A 21 47.72 -1.95 21.61
CA ASN A 21 48.97 -1.69 22.32
C ASN A 21 49.38 -0.20 22.31
N GLY A 22 48.40 0.71 22.33
CA GLY A 22 48.60 2.16 22.32
C GLY A 22 48.65 2.80 20.93
N GLU A 23 48.68 2.01 19.85
CA GLU A 23 48.71 2.52 18.48
C GLU A 23 47.31 2.54 17.86
N PRO A 24 46.88 3.66 17.23
CA PRO A 24 45.56 3.76 16.60
C PRO A 24 45.48 2.89 15.35
N VAL A 25 44.39 2.13 15.24
CA VAL A 25 44.18 1.20 14.14
C VAL A 25 42.80 1.32 13.53
N THR A 26 42.69 0.89 12.27
CA THR A 26 41.39 0.71 11.63
C THR A 26 40.60 -0.44 12.30
N PRO A 27 39.26 -0.39 12.36
CA PRO A 27 38.43 -1.47 12.88
C PRO A 27 38.61 -2.85 12.20
N THR A 28 39.25 -2.88 11.02
CA THR A 28 39.58 -4.07 10.22
C THR A 28 40.94 -4.71 10.56
N ALA A 29 41.73 -4.09 11.44
CA ALA A 29 43.02 -4.62 11.85
C ALA A 29 42.87 -6.02 12.48
N GLN A 30 43.82 -6.91 12.15
CA GLN A 30 43.84 -8.27 12.68
C GLN A 30 44.51 -8.29 14.06
N LEU A 31 43.85 -8.95 15.01
CA LEU A 31 44.36 -9.13 16.36
C LEU A 31 45.28 -10.34 16.46
N LYS A 32 46.30 -10.24 17.30
CA LYS A 32 47.17 -11.34 17.71
C LYS A 32 46.91 -11.70 19.17
N THR A 33 47.22 -12.94 19.52
CA THR A 33 47.14 -13.39 20.91
C THR A 33 48.07 -12.56 21.79
N GLY A 34 47.54 -12.02 22.89
CA GLY A 34 48.28 -11.16 23.82
C GLY A 34 48.14 -9.66 23.57
N ASP A 35 47.48 -9.23 22.49
CA ASP A 35 47.22 -7.81 22.22
C ASP A 35 46.29 -7.18 23.27
N THR A 36 46.64 -5.98 23.73
CA THR A 36 45.74 -5.13 24.50
C THR A 36 44.97 -4.21 23.56
N VAL A 37 43.65 -4.36 23.54
CA VAL A 37 42.77 -3.63 22.62
C VAL A 37 41.95 -2.62 23.42
N LYS A 38 42.03 -1.34 23.03
CA LYS A 38 41.16 -0.27 23.54
C LYS A 38 40.16 0.11 22.45
N ILE A 39 38.89 0.17 22.82
CA ILE A 39 37.78 0.51 21.91
C ILE A 39 37.21 1.86 22.33
N GLU A 40 37.05 2.77 21.37
CA GLU A 40 36.34 4.02 21.55
C GLU A 40 34.99 3.96 20.84
N ILE A 41 33.93 4.33 21.56
CA ILE A 41 32.55 4.37 21.06
C ILE A 41 32.01 5.79 21.07
N SER A 42 31.00 6.07 20.25
CA SER A 42 30.31 7.37 20.26
C SER A 42 28.83 7.25 19.92
N ASP A 43 27.99 7.96 20.68
CA ASP A 43 26.55 8.09 20.41
C ASP A 43 26.24 8.81 19.09
N LYS A 44 27.22 9.49 18.49
CA LYS A 44 27.10 10.07 17.15
C LYS A 44 27.16 9.00 16.05
N VAL A 45 27.70 7.82 16.34
CA VAL A 45 27.73 6.69 15.41
C VAL A 45 26.40 5.94 15.53
N LEU A 46 25.52 6.14 14.55
CA LEU A 46 24.16 5.60 14.55
C LEU A 46 24.08 4.10 14.18
N GLY A 47 25.18 3.35 14.25
CA GLY A 47 25.26 1.95 13.86
C GLY A 47 26.51 1.58 13.03
N PRO A 48 26.70 0.28 12.76
CA PRO A 48 27.83 -0.22 11.98
C PRO A 48 27.77 0.25 10.53
N LYS A 49 28.90 0.15 9.83
CA LYS A 49 28.97 0.38 8.38
C LYS A 49 28.62 -0.88 7.59
N ARG A 50 27.96 -0.75 6.45
CA ARG A 50 27.61 -1.90 5.59
C ARG A 50 28.84 -2.65 5.06
N GLU A 51 29.89 -1.92 4.73
CA GLU A 51 31.16 -2.46 4.22
C GLU A 51 31.83 -3.43 5.19
N TRP A 52 31.55 -3.34 6.49
CA TRP A 52 32.08 -4.24 7.50
C TRP A 52 31.69 -5.70 7.30
N LEU A 53 30.58 -5.99 6.62
CA LEU A 53 30.21 -7.36 6.25
C LEU A 53 31.25 -8.04 5.35
N GLN A 54 32.02 -7.26 4.58
CA GLN A 54 33.09 -7.77 3.72
C GLN A 54 34.32 -8.20 4.53
N PHE A 55 34.58 -7.53 5.65
CA PHE A 55 35.80 -7.71 6.45
C PHE A 55 35.59 -8.56 7.72
N ALA A 56 34.35 -8.62 8.23
CA ALA A 56 33.99 -9.45 9.37
C ALA A 56 34.42 -10.91 9.15
N LYS A 57 35.07 -11.52 10.13
CA LYS A 57 35.56 -12.91 10.03
C LYS A 57 34.65 -13.87 10.77
N THR A 58 34.25 -13.50 11.98
CA THR A 58 33.40 -14.29 12.88
C THR A 58 31.93 -14.29 12.42
N GLY A 59 31.26 -15.43 12.61
CA GLY A 59 29.83 -15.56 12.34
C GLY A 59 28.98 -14.63 13.21
N LEU A 60 29.36 -14.46 14.48
CA LEU A 60 28.66 -13.58 15.43
C LEU A 60 28.61 -12.12 14.95
N ALA A 61 29.74 -11.55 14.55
CA ALA A 61 29.80 -10.18 14.06
C ALA A 61 28.97 -10.01 12.77
N LYS A 62 29.08 -10.95 11.81
CA LYS A 62 28.26 -10.94 10.59
C LYS A 62 26.76 -10.97 10.88
N THR A 63 26.34 -11.84 11.80
CA THR A 63 24.94 -11.97 12.20
C THR A 63 24.44 -10.68 12.84
N ARG A 64 25.16 -10.13 13.83
CA ARG A 64 24.76 -8.89 14.51
C ARG A 64 24.67 -7.69 13.56
N ILE A 65 25.65 -7.51 12.67
CA ILE A 65 25.61 -6.44 11.66
C ILE A 65 24.41 -6.61 10.71
N LYS A 66 24.14 -7.83 10.24
CA LYS A 66 22.96 -8.12 9.39
C LYS A 66 21.67 -7.84 10.15
N GLU A 67 21.57 -8.25 11.40
CA GLU A 67 20.41 -8.02 12.26
C GLU A 67 20.18 -6.53 12.51
N PHE A 68 21.24 -5.75 12.73
CA PHE A 68 21.16 -4.30 12.86
C PHE A 68 20.51 -3.68 11.62
N PHE A 69 21.06 -3.95 10.42
CA PHE A 69 20.50 -3.39 9.19
C PHE A 69 19.12 -3.92 8.86
N LYS A 70 18.84 -5.20 9.16
CA LYS A 70 17.51 -5.78 9.02
C LYS A 70 16.53 -5.06 9.94
N LYS A 71 16.87 -4.84 11.21
CA LYS A 71 16.03 -4.11 12.18
C LYS A 71 15.81 -2.67 11.74
N GLN A 72 16.85 -1.99 11.25
CA GLN A 72 16.77 -0.62 10.73
C GLN A 72 15.85 -0.53 9.51
N SER A 73 16.02 -1.42 8.52
CA SER A 73 15.13 -1.48 7.35
C SER A 73 13.72 -1.90 7.74
N THR A 74 13.58 -2.84 8.68
CA THR A 74 12.29 -3.32 9.18
C THR A 74 11.51 -2.21 9.88
N GLN A 75 12.15 -1.38 10.70
CA GLN A 75 11.47 -0.27 11.36
C GLN A 75 11.08 0.83 10.36
N LYS A 76 11.95 1.14 9.40
CA LYS A 76 11.63 2.08 8.30
C LYS A 76 10.46 1.57 7.47
N ASN A 77 10.48 0.30 7.08
CA ASN A 77 9.42 -0.34 6.31
C ASN A 77 8.12 -0.43 7.12
N TYR A 78 8.18 -0.73 8.41
CA TYR A 78 7.01 -0.70 9.28
C TYR A 78 6.36 0.69 9.31
N ASN A 79 7.16 1.75 9.49
CA ASN A 79 6.65 3.13 9.50
C ASN A 79 6.05 3.51 8.13
N ALA A 80 6.71 3.15 7.02
CA ALA A 80 6.20 3.36 5.68
C ALA A 80 4.88 2.61 5.45
N GLY A 81 4.78 1.36 5.92
CA GLY A 81 3.56 0.56 5.83
C GLY A 81 2.40 1.16 6.61
N LEU A 82 2.65 1.68 7.82
CA LEU A 82 1.64 2.43 8.58
C LEU A 82 1.18 3.69 7.86
N GLN A 83 2.10 4.43 7.24
CA GLN A 83 1.75 5.61 6.45
C GLN A 83 0.87 5.24 5.24
N LEU A 84 1.24 4.20 4.50
CA LEU A 84 0.44 3.71 3.36
C LEU A 84 -0.95 3.25 3.79
N LEU A 85 -1.05 2.49 4.88
CA LEU A 85 -2.33 2.09 5.47
C LEU A 85 -3.17 3.30 5.87
N GLY A 86 -2.57 4.26 6.58
CA GLY A 86 -3.27 5.46 7.02
C GLY A 86 -3.75 6.33 5.85
N GLN A 87 -2.95 6.44 4.78
CA GLN A 87 -3.34 7.15 3.56
C GLN A 87 -4.52 6.46 2.87
N GLU A 88 -4.46 5.14 2.71
CA GLU A 88 -5.53 4.37 2.05
C GLU A 88 -6.83 4.44 2.87
N LEU A 89 -6.76 4.26 4.19
CA LEU A 89 -7.92 4.40 5.08
C LEU A 89 -8.52 5.80 5.01
N LYS A 90 -7.68 6.84 4.98
CA LYS A 90 -8.12 8.24 4.85
C LYS A 90 -8.82 8.50 3.52
N LEU A 91 -8.30 7.95 2.42
CA LEU A 91 -8.94 8.05 1.10
C LEU A 91 -10.34 7.43 1.09
N LEU A 92 -10.54 6.38 1.88
CA LEU A 92 -11.81 5.67 2.02
C LEU A 92 -12.72 6.23 3.13
N GLY A 93 -12.30 7.29 3.83
CA GLY A 93 -13.06 7.87 4.93
C GLY A 93 -13.15 6.99 6.18
N ILE A 94 -12.26 6.00 6.32
CA ILE A 94 -12.23 5.07 7.44
C ILE A 94 -11.30 5.60 8.53
N SER A 95 -11.85 5.88 9.71
CA SER A 95 -11.10 6.43 10.85
C SER A 95 -10.30 5.37 11.61
N GLU A 96 -10.76 4.11 11.66
CA GLU A 96 -10.11 3.03 12.38
C GLU A 96 -10.21 1.67 11.67
N LEU A 97 -9.21 0.82 11.89
CA LEU A 97 -9.22 -0.56 11.39
C LEU A 97 -10.36 -1.36 12.04
N LYS A 98 -11.06 -2.16 11.22
CA LYS A 98 -12.13 -3.05 11.67
C LYS A 98 -11.62 -3.97 12.79
N LYS A 99 -12.28 -3.90 13.95
CA LYS A 99 -12.00 -4.82 15.06
C LYS A 99 -12.48 -6.21 14.68
N MET A 100 -11.67 -7.22 14.99
CA MET A 100 -11.96 -8.61 14.69
C MET A 100 -11.59 -9.51 15.87
N SER A 101 -12.20 -10.70 15.94
CA SER A 101 -11.83 -11.69 16.94
C SER A 101 -10.45 -12.28 16.64
N SER A 102 -9.77 -12.81 17.67
CA SER A 102 -8.44 -13.43 17.50
C SER A 102 -8.42 -14.57 16.49
N LYS A 103 -9.54 -15.30 16.34
CA LYS A 103 -9.67 -16.37 15.33
C LYS A 103 -9.72 -15.80 13.91
N ALA A 104 -10.58 -14.81 13.67
CA ALA A 104 -10.71 -14.15 12.37
C ALA A 104 -9.41 -13.44 11.97
N GLU A 105 -8.70 -12.86 12.93
CA GLU A 105 -7.38 -12.25 12.71
C GLU A 105 -6.34 -13.26 12.24
N ASN A 106 -6.28 -14.43 12.87
CA ASN A 106 -5.34 -15.46 12.47
C ASN A 106 -5.65 -16.03 11.09
N GLU A 107 -6.93 -16.18 10.72
CA GLU A 107 -7.33 -16.58 9.37
C GLU A 107 -6.97 -15.49 8.34
N PHE A 108 -7.22 -14.23 8.67
CA PHE A 108 -6.83 -13.10 7.83
C PHE A 108 -5.32 -13.04 7.56
N LEU A 109 -4.49 -13.19 8.60
CA LEU A 109 -3.03 -13.18 8.45
C LEU A 109 -2.52 -14.37 7.60
N LYS A 110 -3.17 -15.53 7.70
CA LYS A 110 -2.84 -16.69 6.85
C LYS A 110 -3.08 -16.43 5.36
N ASN A 111 -4.09 -15.65 4.98
CA ASN A 111 -4.35 -15.30 3.58
C ASN A 111 -3.18 -14.54 2.93
N PHE A 112 -2.38 -13.85 3.73
CA PHE A 112 -1.17 -13.13 3.28
C PHE A 112 0.12 -13.90 3.59
N SER A 113 0.03 -15.15 4.05
CA SER A 113 1.19 -15.98 4.43
C SER A 113 2.09 -15.36 5.51
N VAL A 114 1.51 -14.56 6.42
CA VAL A 114 2.25 -13.87 7.50
C VAL A 114 1.86 -14.40 8.87
N LYS A 115 2.77 -14.26 9.83
CA LYS A 115 2.61 -14.75 11.21
C LYS A 115 2.09 -13.69 12.17
N SER A 116 2.17 -12.41 11.80
CA SER A 116 1.76 -11.31 12.66
C SER A 116 1.29 -10.08 11.87
N LYS A 117 0.46 -9.26 12.50
CA LYS A 117 0.10 -7.91 11.98
C LYS A 117 1.33 -7.07 11.68
N ARG A 118 2.35 -7.12 12.55
CA ARG A 118 3.58 -6.33 12.37
C ARG A 118 4.30 -6.73 11.09
N GLU A 119 4.41 -8.04 10.83
CA GLU A 119 5.01 -8.57 9.60
C GLU A 119 4.23 -8.13 8.35
N LEU A 120 2.89 -8.19 8.40
CA LEU A 120 2.04 -7.67 7.32
C LEU A 120 2.36 -6.20 7.00
N VAL A 121 2.42 -5.34 8.02
CA VAL A 121 2.72 -3.90 7.85
C VAL A 121 4.12 -3.68 7.27
N ILE A 122 5.11 -4.47 7.67
CA ILE A 122 6.48 -4.40 7.12
C ILE A 122 6.48 -4.75 5.63
N LEU A 123 5.77 -5.81 5.23
CA LEU A 123 5.67 -6.23 3.83
C LEU A 123 4.92 -5.20 2.97
N ILE A 124 3.91 -4.54 3.52
CA ILE A 124 3.26 -3.40 2.86
C ILE A 124 4.26 -2.27 2.61
N GLY A 125 5.03 -1.88 3.63
CA GLY A 125 6.02 -0.81 3.48
C GLY A 125 7.22 -1.15 2.60
N ASN A 126 7.50 -2.45 2.40
CA ASN A 126 8.49 -2.91 1.43
C ASN A 126 7.93 -3.02 0.00
N GLY A 127 6.60 -2.95 -0.17
CA GLY A 127 5.92 -3.10 -1.45
C GLY A 127 5.62 -4.55 -1.86
N ASP A 128 5.97 -5.54 -1.02
CA ASP A 128 5.71 -6.96 -1.30
C ASP A 128 4.21 -7.29 -1.23
N ILE A 129 3.45 -6.53 -0.41
CA ILE A 129 2.00 -6.64 -0.29
C ILE A 129 1.37 -5.30 -0.63
N ASN A 130 0.44 -5.29 -1.59
CA ASN A 130 -0.31 -4.09 -1.93
C ASN A 130 -1.33 -3.76 -0.83
N VAL A 131 -1.27 -2.54 -0.31
CA VAL A 131 -2.18 -2.04 0.73
C VAL A 131 -3.66 -2.16 0.34
N LYS A 132 -4.01 -1.98 -0.94
CA LYS A 132 -5.38 -2.11 -1.43
C LYS A 132 -5.92 -3.52 -1.27
N ASN A 133 -5.10 -4.53 -1.55
CA ASN A 133 -5.50 -5.94 -1.40
C ASN A 133 -5.80 -6.27 0.06
N VAL A 134 -5.02 -5.69 0.99
CA VAL A 134 -5.23 -5.84 2.44
C VAL A 134 -6.57 -5.22 2.82
N ILE A 135 -6.86 -4.00 2.36
CA ILE A 135 -8.10 -3.29 2.62
C ILE A 135 -9.32 -4.00 2.02
N HIS A 136 -9.26 -4.45 0.77
CA HIS A 136 -10.32 -5.23 0.11
C HIS A 136 -10.57 -6.61 0.72
N THR A 137 -9.61 -7.15 1.47
CA THR A 137 -9.78 -8.39 2.22
C THR A 137 -10.38 -8.12 3.61
N LEU A 138 -10.07 -6.96 4.21
CA LEU A 138 -10.57 -6.56 5.53
C LEU A 138 -12.01 -6.07 5.52
N TYR A 139 -12.38 -5.37 4.46
CA TYR A 139 -13.67 -4.72 4.31
C TYR A 139 -14.37 -5.28 3.08
N SER A 140 -15.66 -5.57 3.21
CA SER A 140 -16.48 -5.89 2.04
C SER A 140 -16.53 -4.69 1.10
N HIS A 141 -16.87 -4.95 -0.17
CA HIS A 141 -17.08 -3.88 -1.14
C HIS A 141 -18.11 -2.84 -0.64
N GLU A 142 -19.12 -3.30 0.10
CA GLU A 142 -20.15 -2.45 0.74
C GLU A 142 -19.60 -1.61 1.91
N GLU A 143 -18.62 -2.12 2.66
CA GLU A 143 -18.00 -1.38 3.77
C GLU A 143 -17.02 -0.30 3.28
N LEU A 144 -16.35 -0.53 2.15
CA LEU A 144 -15.37 0.40 1.54
C LEU A 144 -16.02 1.59 0.82
N LEU A 145 -17.23 1.40 0.31
CA LEU A 145 -18.02 2.44 -0.33
C LEU A 145 -18.82 3.28 0.68
N GLY A 146 -18.65 3.00 1.98
CA GLY A 146 -19.46 3.55 3.07
C GLY A 146 -20.76 2.78 3.23
N THR A 147 -21.11 2.41 4.47
CA THR A 147 -22.38 1.75 4.79
C THR A 147 -23.55 2.42 4.07
N PRO A 148 -24.43 1.66 3.40
CA PRO A 148 -25.80 2.11 3.20
C PRO A 148 -26.36 2.57 4.54
N PRO A 149 -27.07 3.71 4.61
CA PRO A 149 -27.77 4.08 5.83
C PRO A 149 -28.61 2.89 6.32
N ALA A 150 -28.67 2.74 7.65
CA ALA A 150 -29.38 1.67 8.36
C ALA A 150 -30.68 1.29 7.63
N LYS A 151 -30.93 -0.04 7.48
CA LYS A 151 -32.14 -0.63 6.87
C LYS A 151 -33.33 0.32 7.00
N GLY A 152 -33.61 1.04 5.91
CA GLY A 152 -34.65 2.06 5.86
C GLY A 152 -34.23 3.47 5.40
N THR A 153 -33.29 3.65 4.46
CA THR A 153 -33.33 4.67 3.37
C THR A 153 -32.01 4.73 2.58
N GLN A 154 -31.65 3.66 1.86
CA GLN A 154 -30.56 3.72 0.89
C GLN A 154 -31.07 4.45 -0.35
N SER A 155 -30.90 5.77 -0.40
CA SER A 155 -31.22 6.53 -1.62
C SER A 155 -30.02 6.48 -2.57
N SER A 156 -29.70 5.29 -3.09
CA SER A 156 -29.06 5.24 -4.41
C SER A 156 -30.08 5.81 -5.38
N TYR A 157 -29.70 6.86 -6.09
CA TYR A 157 -30.57 7.46 -7.09
C TYR A 157 -30.39 6.63 -8.35
N GLN A 158 -31.41 5.87 -8.71
CA GLN A 158 -31.50 5.29 -10.04
C GLN A 158 -31.86 6.40 -11.01
N VAL A 159 -30.92 6.73 -11.89
CA VAL A 159 -31.08 7.79 -12.88
C VAL A 159 -31.05 7.16 -14.25
N GLU A 160 -32.10 7.38 -15.03
CA GLU A 160 -32.11 7.05 -16.44
C GLU A 160 -31.34 8.15 -17.19
N ILE A 161 -30.21 7.80 -17.78
CA ILE A 161 -29.46 8.68 -18.67
C ILE A 161 -29.67 8.26 -20.11
N ASN A 162 -29.74 9.25 -21.00
CA ASN A 162 -29.83 9.04 -22.44
C ASN A 162 -28.53 9.49 -23.08
N ILE A 163 -28.03 8.65 -23.99
CA ILE A 163 -26.78 8.85 -24.69
C ILE A 163 -27.06 8.79 -26.19
N ILE A 164 -26.68 9.84 -26.91
CA ILE A 164 -26.61 9.85 -28.38
C ILE A 164 -25.14 9.72 -28.75
N PHE A 165 -24.83 8.75 -29.59
CA PHE A 165 -23.46 8.45 -30.00
C PHE A 165 -23.40 8.04 -31.47
N LYS A 166 -22.22 8.20 -32.06
CA LYS A 166 -21.88 7.63 -33.36
C LYS A 166 -21.40 6.21 -33.13
N ASP A 167 -22.07 5.24 -33.75
CA ASP A 167 -21.79 3.83 -33.50
C ASP A 167 -20.38 3.45 -33.94
N ARG A 168 -19.69 2.66 -33.12
CA ARG A 168 -18.39 2.08 -33.44
C ARG A 168 -18.11 0.84 -32.61
N VAL A 169 -17.20 0.01 -33.13
CA VAL A 169 -16.70 -1.16 -32.40
C VAL A 169 -16.05 -0.69 -31.08
N GLY A 170 -16.43 -1.39 -30.01
CA GLY A 170 -15.90 -1.14 -28.66
C GLY A 170 -16.58 -0.01 -27.89
N PHE A 171 -17.60 0.67 -28.43
CA PHE A 171 -18.30 1.74 -27.72
C PHE A 171 -18.81 1.34 -26.33
N LEU A 172 -19.59 0.25 -26.24
CA LEU A 172 -20.13 -0.22 -24.96
C LEU A 172 -19.04 -0.63 -23.97
N ARG A 173 -17.92 -1.16 -24.46
CA ARG A 173 -16.76 -1.49 -23.61
C ARG A 173 -16.16 -0.24 -22.99
N ASP A 174 -15.98 0.81 -23.79
CA ASP A 174 -15.38 2.06 -23.33
C ASP A 174 -16.29 2.74 -22.29
N ILE A 175 -17.61 2.72 -22.50
CA ILE A 175 -18.59 3.22 -21.53
C ILE A 175 -18.62 2.37 -20.25
N ALA A 176 -18.60 1.04 -20.37
CA ALA A 176 -18.58 0.15 -19.21
C ALA A 176 -17.29 0.32 -18.36
N MET A 177 -16.12 0.44 -19.01
CA MET A 177 -14.86 0.73 -18.32
C MET A 177 -14.90 2.10 -17.62
N LEU A 178 -15.49 3.10 -18.26
CA LEU A 178 -15.63 4.43 -17.66
C LEU A 178 -16.48 4.39 -16.40
N PHE A 179 -17.66 3.77 -16.44
CA PHE A 179 -18.51 3.64 -15.25
C PHE A 179 -17.86 2.79 -14.16
N SER A 180 -17.16 1.71 -14.53
CA SER A 180 -16.40 0.91 -13.58
C SER A 180 -15.30 1.72 -12.88
N ASN A 181 -14.59 2.60 -13.60
CA ASN A 181 -13.56 3.46 -13.02
C ASN A 181 -14.13 4.54 -12.09
N LEU A 182 -15.37 4.99 -12.34
CA LEU A 182 -16.08 5.95 -11.51
C LEU A 182 -16.84 5.31 -10.34
N GLY A 183 -16.94 3.98 -10.28
CA GLY A 183 -17.76 3.30 -9.28
C GLY A 183 -19.27 3.50 -9.49
N VAL A 184 -19.70 3.69 -10.74
CA VAL A 184 -21.11 3.78 -11.13
C VAL A 184 -21.59 2.40 -11.57
N ASN A 185 -22.68 1.91 -10.98
CA ASN A 185 -23.30 0.66 -11.40
C ASN A 185 -24.32 0.90 -12.53
N ILE A 186 -24.40 -0.03 -13.48
CA ILE A 186 -25.34 0.02 -14.60
C ILE A 186 -26.39 -1.07 -14.37
N SER A 187 -27.59 -0.67 -13.93
CA SER A 187 -28.68 -1.60 -13.60
C SER A 187 -29.44 -2.07 -14.84
N GLN A 188 -29.54 -1.21 -15.87
CA GLN A 188 -30.23 -1.54 -17.10
C GLN A 188 -29.62 -0.81 -18.29
N ILE A 189 -29.62 -1.48 -19.45
CA ILE A 189 -29.24 -0.90 -20.74
C ILE A 189 -30.40 -1.17 -21.71
N LYS A 190 -30.89 -0.12 -22.35
CA LYS A 190 -31.96 -0.15 -23.37
C LYS A 190 -31.45 0.50 -24.65
N ASP A 191 -31.32 -0.30 -25.70
CA ASP A 191 -31.08 0.25 -27.04
C ASP A 191 -32.36 0.94 -27.52
N LEU A 192 -32.24 2.19 -27.94
CA LEU A 192 -33.33 2.97 -28.50
C LEU A 192 -33.06 3.09 -30.00
N ASN A 193 -33.99 2.56 -30.80
CA ASN A 193 -33.89 2.51 -32.27
C ASN A 193 -33.36 3.83 -32.86
N ALA A 194 -32.38 3.69 -33.76
CA ALA A 194 -31.66 4.80 -34.37
C ALA A 194 -32.59 5.71 -35.18
N ASP A 195 -32.38 7.01 -35.05
CA ASP A 195 -32.98 8.00 -35.94
C ASP A 195 -32.23 7.99 -37.29
N SER A 196 -32.85 8.50 -38.35
CA SER A 196 -32.43 8.34 -39.76
C SER A 196 -31.02 8.88 -40.11
N ASN A 197 -30.33 9.50 -39.14
CA ASN A 197 -29.07 10.24 -39.27
C ASN A 197 -27.82 9.48 -38.78
N MET A 198 -27.79 8.14 -38.82
CA MET A 198 -26.65 7.30 -38.37
C MET A 198 -26.23 7.51 -36.89
N GLN A 199 -27.10 8.10 -36.06
CA GLN A 199 -26.87 8.27 -34.63
C GLN A 199 -27.68 7.24 -33.86
N LYS A 200 -27.01 6.47 -33.00
CA LYS A 200 -27.68 5.51 -32.12
C LYS A 200 -28.02 6.17 -30.79
N ARG A 201 -29.14 5.75 -30.21
CA ARG A 201 -29.60 6.21 -28.90
C ARG A 201 -29.55 5.05 -27.93
N LEU A 202 -29.06 5.33 -26.73
CA LEU A 202 -28.93 4.34 -25.67
C LEU A 202 -29.44 4.96 -24.38
N SER A 203 -30.41 4.30 -23.76
CA SER A 203 -30.82 4.62 -22.40
C SER A 203 -30.14 3.66 -21.44
N MET A 204 -29.53 4.20 -20.39
CA MET A 204 -28.95 3.41 -19.31
C MET A 204 -29.53 3.86 -17.98
N THR A 205 -29.95 2.90 -17.15
CA THR A 205 -30.25 3.16 -15.75
C THR A 205 -28.97 2.98 -14.96
N ILE A 206 -28.47 4.07 -14.39
CA ILE A 206 -27.27 4.07 -13.55
C ILE A 206 -27.63 4.33 -12.09
N GLU A 207 -26.87 3.74 -11.18
CA GLU A 207 -26.99 3.98 -9.75
C GLU A 207 -25.88 4.91 -9.28
N VAL A 208 -26.30 6.06 -8.74
CA VAL A 208 -25.39 7.10 -8.24
C VAL A 208 -25.71 7.45 -6.80
N ASN A 209 -24.68 7.86 -6.08
CA ASN A 209 -24.75 8.07 -4.63
C ASN A 209 -25.28 9.48 -4.27
N ASN A 210 -25.18 10.44 -5.19
CA ASN A 210 -25.65 11.82 -5.04
C ASN A 210 -25.63 12.56 -6.39
N LEU A 211 -26.14 13.80 -6.42
CA LEU A 211 -26.17 14.63 -7.64
C LEU A 211 -24.78 14.97 -8.18
N ARG A 212 -23.77 15.16 -7.32
CA ARG A 212 -22.41 15.43 -7.77
C ARG A 212 -21.81 14.22 -8.50
N HIS A 213 -22.05 13.01 -8.00
CA HIS A 213 -21.62 11.77 -8.63
C HIS A 213 -22.31 11.58 -9.99
N LEU A 214 -23.59 11.97 -10.11
CA LEU A 214 -24.27 12.03 -11.40
C LEU A 214 -23.59 13.00 -12.36
N ASP A 215 -23.29 14.22 -11.91
CA ASP A 215 -22.65 15.24 -12.75
C ASP A 215 -21.26 14.77 -13.23
N GLU A 216 -20.46 14.18 -12.35
CA GLU A 216 -19.16 13.60 -12.68
C GLU A 216 -19.30 12.47 -13.72
N ALA A 217 -20.30 11.60 -13.57
CA ALA A 217 -20.59 10.53 -14.53
C ALA A 217 -21.02 11.08 -15.90
N LEU A 218 -21.93 12.06 -15.93
CA LEU A 218 -22.38 12.70 -17.17
C LEU A 218 -21.24 13.44 -17.88
N MET A 219 -20.39 14.16 -17.15
CA MET A 219 -19.21 14.84 -17.71
C MET A 219 -18.21 13.84 -18.29
N ALA A 220 -17.93 12.76 -17.57
CA ALA A 220 -17.03 11.73 -18.04
C ALA A 220 -17.55 11.05 -19.31
N VAL A 221 -18.84 10.67 -19.35
CA VAL A 221 -19.48 10.13 -20.56
C VAL A 221 -19.39 11.15 -21.69
N SER A 222 -19.69 12.42 -21.47
CA SER A 222 -19.61 13.46 -22.52
C SER A 222 -18.21 13.65 -23.12
N SER A 223 -17.17 13.26 -22.37
CA SER A 223 -15.76 13.34 -22.80
C SER A 223 -15.33 12.15 -23.66
N VAL A 224 -16.14 11.09 -23.76
CA VAL A 224 -15.82 9.92 -24.58
C VAL A 224 -15.94 10.27 -26.06
N LYS A 225 -14.88 9.91 -26.81
CA LYS A 225 -14.87 10.05 -28.27
C LYS A 225 -16.09 9.35 -28.86
N ASP A 226 -16.78 10.07 -29.76
CA ASP A 226 -17.99 9.63 -30.49
C ASP A 226 -19.32 9.81 -29.74
N ILE A 227 -19.30 10.38 -28.53
CA ILE A 227 -20.51 10.90 -27.87
C ILE A 227 -20.93 12.21 -28.53
N VAL A 228 -22.20 12.27 -28.94
CA VAL A 228 -22.84 13.47 -29.48
C VAL A 228 -23.54 14.24 -28.36
N LYS A 229 -24.22 13.53 -27.46
CA LYS A 229 -24.95 14.13 -26.35
C LYS A 229 -25.21 13.13 -25.23
N VAL A 230 -25.18 13.59 -23.99
CA VAL A 230 -25.63 12.82 -22.83
C VAL A 230 -26.46 13.72 -21.91
N TRP A 231 -27.56 13.20 -21.36
CA TRP A 231 -28.40 13.91 -20.40
C TRP A 231 -29.18 12.94 -19.51
N LYS A 232 -29.51 13.36 -18.30
CA LYS A 232 -30.49 12.65 -17.45
C LYS A 232 -31.91 12.89 -17.96
N ARG A 233 -32.77 11.88 -17.89
CA ARG A 233 -34.20 12.02 -18.16
C ARG A 233 -34.90 12.85 -17.07
#